data_AF-A0A936B452-F1
#
_entry.id   AF-A0A936B452-F1
#
_cell.length_a   1.000
_cell.length_b   1.000
_cell.length_c   1.000
_cell.angle_alpha   90.00
_cell.angle_beta   90.00
_cell.angle_gamma   90.00
#
_symmetry.space_group_name_H-M   'P 1'
#
loop_
_entity.id
_entity.type
_entity.pdbx_description
1 polymer ?
#
loop_
_entity_poly.entity_id
_entity_poly.type
_entity_poly.pdbx_seq_one_letter_code
_entity_poly.pdbx_strand_id
1 'polypeptide(L)' 'MPPDPITQLNAILQKHLAKAPELNGQLIQLEAHNGGVQLNVNGTFYAKPSDVPDPLTRMIVKASRQEWDETRGT' A
#
# COMPACT_ATOMS: atom_id res chain seq x y z
N MET A 1 -18.46 2.45 12.83
CA MET A 1 -17.24 1.66 13.03
C MET A 1 -16.07 2.46 12.49
N PRO A 2 -14.94 2.59 13.20
CA PRO A 2 -13.74 3.17 12.61
C PRO A 2 -13.31 2.34 11.40
N PRO A 3 -12.72 2.96 10.35
CA PRO A 3 -12.21 2.21 9.21
C PRO A 3 -11.14 1.22 9.68
N ASP A 4 -11.19 0.01 9.12
CA ASP A 4 -10.19 -1.04 9.37
C ASP A 4 -8.77 -0.49 9.12
N PRO A 5 -7.75 -0.91 9.91
CA PRO A 5 -6.34 -0.63 9.69
C PRO A 5 -5.90 -0.64 8.21
N ILE A 6 -6.35 -1.63 7.45
CA ILE A 6 -6.01 -1.83 6.04
C ILE A 6 -6.67 -0.76 5.19
N THR A 7 -7.93 -0.42 5.45
CA THR A 7 -8.63 0.67 4.75
C THR A 7 -7.92 2.01 4.94
N GLN A 8 -7.46 2.31 6.16
CA GLN A 8 -6.71 3.55 6.44
C GLN A 8 -5.37 3.58 5.71
N LEU A 9 -4.62 2.48 5.78
CA LEU A 9 -3.34 2.35 5.09
C LEU A 9 -3.50 2.39 3.57
N ASN A 10 -4.56 1.79 3.02
CA ASN A 10 -4.86 1.83 1.60
C ASN A 10 -5.21 3.26 1.16
N ALA A 11 -5.92 4.04 1.99
CA ALA A 11 -6.18 5.45 1.69
C ALA A 11 -4.88 6.28 1.61
N ILE A 12 -3.92 6.03 2.49
CA ILE A 12 -2.58 6.65 2.42
C ILE A 12 -1.85 6.21 1.15
N LEU A 13 -1.90 4.92 0.83
CA LEU A 13 -1.33 4.37 -0.40
C LEU A 13 -1.89 5.05 -1.65
N GLN A 14 -3.22 5.20 -1.76
CA GLN A 14 -3.84 5.87 -2.89
C GLN A 14 -3.42 7.35 -2.99
N LYS A 15 -3.23 8.06 -1.87
CA LYS A 15 -2.70 9.44 -1.87
C LYS A 15 -1.29 9.50 -2.44
N HIS A 16 -0.43 8.53 -2.14
CA HIS A 16 0.92 8.48 -2.68
C HIS A 16 0.92 8.09 -4.16
N LEU A 17 0.08 7.13 -4.56
CA LEU A 17 -0.09 6.73 -5.96
C LEU A 17 -0.60 7.90 -6.82
N ALA A 18 -1.52 8.71 -6.30
CA ALA A 18 -2.01 9.91 -7.00
C ALA A 18 -0.90 10.96 -7.27
N LYS A 19 0.20 10.92 -6.52
CA LYS A 19 1.39 11.77 -6.74
C LYS A 19 2.44 11.14 -7.65
N ALA A 20 2.25 9.87 -8.03
CA ALA A 20 3.17 9.09 -8.85
C ALA A 20 2.53 8.76 -10.21
N PRO A 21 2.53 9.72 -11.16
CA PRO A 21 1.90 9.51 -12.47
C PRO A 21 2.52 8.35 -13.26
N GLU A 22 3.76 7.95 -12.95
CA GLU A 22 4.44 6.79 -13.54
C GLU A 22 3.76 5.44 -13.21
N LEU A 23 2.96 5.39 -12.14
CA LEU A 23 2.16 4.23 -11.76
C LEU A 23 0.68 4.38 -12.13
N ASN A 24 0.30 5.46 -12.82
CA ASN A 24 -1.07 5.59 -13.31
C ASN A 24 -1.40 4.44 -14.26
N GLY A 25 -2.53 3.80 -14.01
CA GLY A 25 -2.97 2.61 -14.74
C GLY A 25 -2.52 1.28 -14.12
N GLN A 26 -1.71 1.31 -13.05
CA GLN A 26 -1.45 0.12 -12.25
C GLN A 26 -2.48 0.01 -11.12
N LEU A 27 -3.07 -1.17 -10.96
CA LEU A 27 -3.95 -1.48 -9.84
C LEU A 27 -3.09 -1.86 -8.64
N ILE A 28 -2.81 -0.90 -7.75
CA ILE A 28 -1.99 -1.11 -6.55
C ILE A 28 -2.85 -0.88 -5.31
N GLN A 29 -3.06 -1.92 -4.51
CA GLN A 29 -3.90 -1.87 -3.32
C GLN A 29 -3.45 -2.87 -2.25
N LEU A 30 -3.84 -2.61 -1.00
CA LEU A 30 -3.59 -3.50 0.12
C LEU A 30 -4.86 -4.25 0.49
N GLU A 31 -4.74 -5.57 0.66
CA GLU A 31 -5.85 -6.46 0.96
C GLU A 31 -5.56 -7.33 2.18
N ALA A 32 -6.61 -7.68 2.92
CA ALA A 32 -6.52 -8.61 4.04
C ALA A 32 -6.37 -10.04 3.51
N HIS A 33 -5.37 -10.79 3.97
CA HIS A 33 -5.19 -12.19 3.60
C HIS A 33 -4.66 -13.01 4.77
N ASN A 34 -5.39 -14.07 5.15
CA ASN A 34 -5.04 -14.98 6.26
C ASN A 34 -4.67 -14.27 7.58
N GLY A 35 -5.36 -13.17 7.91
CA GLY A 35 -5.08 -12.40 9.13
C GLY A 35 -3.87 -11.46 9.03
N GLY A 36 -3.25 -11.33 7.85
CA GLY A 36 -2.21 -10.36 7.52
C GLY A 36 -2.64 -9.40 6.42
N VAL A 37 -1.67 -8.61 5.94
CA VAL A 37 -1.85 -7.72 4.78
C VAL A 37 -1.03 -8.24 3.59
N GLN A 38 -1.62 -8.22 2.41
CA GLN A 38 -0.94 -8.47 1.14
C GLN A 38 -1.08 -7.26 0.22
N LEU A 39 -0.09 -7.08 -0.63
CA LEU A 39 -0.10 -6.06 -1.66
C LEU A 39 -0.52 -6.70 -2.98
N ASN A 40 -1.61 -6.20 -3.55
CA ASN A 40 -2.04 -6.55 -4.90
C ASN A 40 -1.50 -5.49 -5.88
N VAL A 41 -0.70 -5.92 -6.83
CA VAL A 41 -0.20 -5.09 -7.94
C VAL A 41 -0.63 -5.75 -9.26
N ASN A 42 -1.55 -5.12 -9.98
CA ASN A 42 -2.09 -5.61 -11.25
C ASN A 42 -2.61 -7.06 -11.20
N GLY A 43 -3.24 -7.45 -10.09
CA GLY A 43 -3.75 -8.81 -9.88
C GLY A 43 -2.71 -9.80 -9.34
N THR A 44 -1.46 -9.38 -9.17
CA THR A 44 -0.41 -10.19 -8.55
C THR A 44 -0.28 -9.85 -7.07
N PHE A 45 -0.39 -10.87 -6.21
CA PHE A 45 -0.33 -10.71 -4.76
C PHE A 45 1.09 -10.92 -4.24
N TYR A 46 1.58 -9.95 -3.49
CA TYR A 46 2.89 -9.94 -2.86
C TYR A 46 2.74 -9.90 -1.35
N ALA A 47 3.49 -10.76 -0.65
CA ALA A 47 3.47 -10.81 0.81
C ALA A 47 4.21 -9.63 1.46
N LYS A 48 5.20 -9.07 0.76
CA LYS A 48 6.01 -7.96 1.26
C LYS A 48 6.36 -7.02 0.11
N PRO A 49 6.53 -5.71 0.37
CA PRO A 49 6.88 -4.74 -0.66
C PRO A 49 8.14 -5.16 -1.42
N SER A 50 9.17 -5.68 -0.73
CA SER A 50 10.42 -6.08 -1.34
C SER A 50 10.30 -7.13 -2.46
N ASP A 51 9.22 -7.91 -2.51
CA ASP A 51 8.97 -8.90 -3.57
C ASP A 51 8.42 -8.26 -4.85
N VAL A 52 7.96 -7.01 -4.80
CA VAL A 52 7.45 -6.28 -5.97
C VAL A 52 8.63 -5.93 -6.89
N PRO A 53 8.58 -6.29 -8.17
CA PRO A 53 9.68 -6.02 -9.10
C PRO A 53 9.88 -4.51 -9.32
N ASP A 54 8.79 -3.75 -9.34
CA ASP A 54 8.80 -2.31 -9.58
C ASP A 54 9.39 -1.52 -8.39
N PRO A 55 10.55 -0.83 -8.55
CA PRO A 55 11.20 -0.10 -7.47
C PRO A 55 10.37 1.10 -6.96
N LEU A 56 9.60 1.74 -7.82
CA LEU A 56 8.79 2.90 -7.46
C LEU A 56 7.61 2.49 -6.57
N THR A 57 6.92 1.42 -6.93
CA THR A 57 5.85 0.79 -6.15
C THR A 57 6.36 0.40 -4.77
N ARG A 58 7.55 -0.21 -4.69
CA ARG A 58 8.19 -0.54 -3.41
C ARG A 58 8.38 0.68 -2.52
N MET A 59 8.89 1.76 -3.11
CA MET A 59 9.15 3.01 -2.39
C MET A 59 7.85 3.62 -1.87
N ILE A 60 6.81 3.70 -2.70
CA ILE A 60 5.50 4.26 -2.34
C ILE A 60 4.84 3.44 -1.24
N VAL A 61 4.79 2.11 -1.38
CA VAL A 61 4.19 1.24 -0.36
C VAL A 61 4.93 1.36 0.97
N LYS A 62 6.27 1.47 0.95
CA LYS A 62 7.08 1.70 2.15
C LYS A 62 6.77 3.06 2.79
N ALA A 63 6.71 4.13 2.00
CA ALA A 63 6.38 5.47 2.47
C ALA A 63 4.97 5.53 3.09
N SER A 64 3.99 4.87 2.47
CA SER A 64 2.61 4.81 2.98
C SER A 64 2.53 4.09 4.32
N ARG A 65 3.30 3.01 4.48
CA ARG A 65 3.35 2.24 5.73
C ARG A 65 4.03 3.01 6.85
N GLN A 66 5.06 3.81 6.52
CA GLN A 66 5.72 4.69 7.47
C GLN A 66 4.79 5.81 7.94
N GLU A 67 4.12 6.51 7.03
CA GLU A 67 3.17 7.59 7.38
C GLU A 67 2.04 7.07 8.29
N TRP A 68 1.55 5.86 8.03
CA TRP A 68 0.52 5.24 8.86
C TRP A 68 1.01 4.91 10.29
N ASP A 69 2.26 4.45 10.43
CA ASP A 69 2.89 4.19 11.73
C ASP A 69 3.03 5.48 12.54
N GLU A 70 3.49 6.56 11.90
CA GLU A 70 3.57 7.91 12.51
C GLU A 70 2.19 8.45 12.91
N THR A 71 1.16 8.20 12.09
CA THR A 71 -0.23 8.61 12.37
C THR A 71 -0.85 7.84 13.54
N ARG A 72 -0.36 6.62 13.85
CA ARG A 72 -0.84 5.81 14.98
C ARG A 72 0.01 5.94 16.24
N GLY A 73 1.22 6.48 16.14
CA GLY A 73 2.15 6.69 17.23
C GLY A 73 1.99 8.01 18.00
N THR A 74 1.02 8.86 17.64
CA THR A 74 0.66 10.11 18.32
C THR A 74 -0.71 10.00 18.97
#